data_AF-A0A948MJ60-F1
#
_entry.id   AF-A0A948MJ60-F1
#
_cell.length_a   1.000
_cell.length_b   1.000
_cell.length_c   1.000
_cell.angle_alpha   90.00
_cell.angle_beta   90.00
_cell.angle_gamma   90.00
#
_symmetry.space_group_name_H-M   'P 1'
#
loop_
_entity.id
_entity.type
_entity.pdbx_description
1 polymer ?
#
loop_
_entity_poly.entity_id
_entity_poly.type
_entity_poly.pdbx_seq_one_letter_code
_entity_poly.pdbx_strand_id
1 'polypeptide(L)'
;MQALLLSRYVEYPGERFKFKEWLRLEEVKAIISKATDRDRFADGIYLYLSIALHLQIDELKLLPWKEVASAYVEINYINRPTISFPILTTKQDHAEKYSWDYEGRTWYEWANIFSKKYGWSLEYSAELDVDDAIGLLQEMMVDDQLSKEWEWSLTEIAYPYNDKTKKSEFKPLQRPSWMEKEIEPPKIMKIPKHLLPVGIIHRATNAEPN
;
A
#
# COMPACT_ATOMS: atom_id res chain seq x y z
N MET A 1 12.29 -38.07 5.97
CA MET A 1 11.04 -38.51 6.63
C MET A 1 10.92 -37.78 7.98
N GLN A 2 10.82 -36.44 7.97
CA GLN A 2 10.95 -35.60 9.18
C GLN A 2 10.18 -34.26 9.07
N ALA A 3 9.23 -34.14 8.13
CA ALA A 3 8.42 -32.93 7.91
C ALA A 3 6.97 -33.12 8.42
N LEU A 4 6.78 -33.97 9.43
CA LEU A 4 5.46 -34.47 9.86
C LEU A 4 5.12 -34.17 11.33
N LEU A 5 5.91 -33.36 12.04
CA LEU A 5 5.61 -33.09 13.45
C LEU A 5 4.57 -31.97 13.59
N LEU A 6 4.73 -30.79 12.96
CA LEU A 6 3.65 -29.80 12.97
C LEU A 6 2.34 -30.31 12.35
N SER A 7 2.38 -31.03 11.22
CA SER A 7 1.16 -31.56 10.58
C SER A 7 0.45 -32.68 11.34
N ARG A 8 1.08 -33.26 12.38
CA ARG A 8 0.45 -34.24 13.26
C ARG A 8 -0.14 -33.64 14.53
N TYR A 9 0.29 -32.45 14.94
CA TYR A 9 -0.13 -31.82 16.20
C TYR A 9 -1.00 -30.57 16.01
N VAL A 10 -0.93 -29.91 14.85
CA VAL A 10 -1.68 -28.69 14.57
C VAL A 10 -2.30 -28.83 13.18
N GLU A 11 -3.61 -29.01 13.12
CA GLU A 11 -4.35 -28.77 11.89
C GLU A 11 -4.19 -27.28 11.57
N TYR A 12 -3.51 -26.96 10.47
CA TYR A 12 -3.46 -25.58 10.01
C TYR A 12 -4.89 -25.09 9.77
N PRO A 13 -5.22 -23.84 10.13
CA PRO A 13 -6.51 -23.29 9.76
C PRO A 13 -6.62 -23.37 8.23
N GLY A 14 -7.50 -24.25 7.76
CA GLY A 14 -7.83 -24.36 6.33
C GLY A 14 -8.63 -23.16 5.83
N GLU A 15 -9.09 -22.32 6.76
CA GLU A 15 -9.85 -21.11 6.51
C GLU A 15 -8.98 -19.88 6.70
N ARG A 16 -9.29 -18.85 5.89
CA ARG A 16 -8.68 -17.54 5.97
C ARG A 16 -9.10 -16.84 7.26
N PHE A 17 -8.18 -16.11 7.89
CA PHE A 17 -8.48 -15.26 9.03
C PHE A 17 -9.47 -14.17 8.65
N LYS A 18 -10.29 -13.80 9.62
CA LYS A 18 -11.18 -12.65 9.53
C LYS A 18 -10.38 -11.35 9.56
N PHE A 19 -11.03 -10.27 9.17
CA PHE A 19 -10.38 -9.00 8.91
C PHE A 19 -9.56 -8.45 10.09
N LYS A 20 -10.07 -8.58 11.32
CA LYS A 20 -9.38 -8.08 12.51
C LYS A 20 -8.10 -8.86 12.82
N GLU A 21 -8.18 -10.19 12.80
CA GLU A 21 -7.03 -11.08 13.00
C GLU A 21 -6.00 -10.89 11.89
N TRP A 22 -6.46 -10.78 10.63
CA TRP A 22 -5.60 -10.49 9.49
C TRP A 22 -4.81 -9.19 9.68
N LEU A 23 -5.47 -8.11 10.13
CA LEU A 23 -4.81 -6.83 10.32
C LEU A 23 -3.75 -6.88 11.41
N ARG A 24 -4.02 -7.59 12.52
CA ARG A 24 -3.02 -7.85 13.57
C ARG A 24 -1.81 -8.59 13.03
N LEU A 25 -2.02 -9.56 12.15
CA LEU A 25 -0.95 -10.31 11.50
C LEU A 25 -0.13 -9.42 10.53
N GLU A 26 -0.76 -8.50 9.81
CA GLU A 26 -0.05 -7.52 8.97
C GLU A 26 0.81 -6.55 9.78
N GLU A 27 0.35 -6.10 10.95
CA GLU A 27 1.17 -5.28 11.86
C GLU A 27 2.46 -6.00 12.26
N VAL A 28 2.37 -7.31 12.56
CA VAL A 28 3.56 -8.14 12.88
C VAL A 28 4.44 -8.37 11.65
N LYS A 29 3.86 -8.55 10.46
CA LYS A 29 4.63 -8.65 9.21
C LYS A 29 5.43 -7.37 8.90
N ALA A 30 4.90 -6.20 9.27
CA ALA A 30 5.65 -4.96 9.18
C ALA A 30 6.89 -4.96 10.10
N ILE A 31 6.83 -5.61 11.26
CA ILE A 31 7.99 -5.79 12.16
C ILE A 31 9.00 -6.75 11.53
N ILE A 32 8.54 -7.89 10.99
CA ILE A 32 9.38 -8.89 10.32
C ILE A 32 10.13 -8.27 9.13
N SER A 33 9.45 -7.48 8.31
CA SER A 33 10.05 -6.85 7.12
C SER A 33 11.07 -5.75 7.45
N LYS A 34 10.95 -5.11 8.62
CA LYS A 34 11.89 -4.10 9.12
C LYS A 34 13.06 -4.70 9.92
N ALA A 35 13.04 -5.99 10.22
CA ALA A 35 14.10 -6.64 11.00
C ALA A 35 15.41 -6.65 10.20
N THR A 36 16.46 -6.07 10.78
CA THR A 36 17.81 -6.02 10.18
C THR A 36 18.70 -7.18 10.61
N ASP A 37 18.36 -7.83 11.73
CA ASP A 37 19.10 -8.91 12.35
C ASP A 37 18.28 -10.21 12.39
N ARG A 38 18.99 -11.34 12.44
CA ARG A 38 18.39 -12.68 12.37
C ARG A 38 17.50 -12.98 13.56
N ASP A 39 17.85 -12.50 14.75
CA ASP A 39 17.14 -12.83 15.99
C ASP A 39 15.79 -12.11 16.04
N ARG A 40 15.74 -10.81 15.73
CA ARG A 40 14.48 -10.08 15.59
C ARG A 40 13.59 -10.62 14.49
N PHE A 41 14.17 -11.08 13.38
CA PHE A 41 13.42 -11.73 12.32
C PHE A 41 12.76 -13.03 12.82
N ALA A 42 13.51 -13.85 13.57
CA ALA A 42 12.98 -15.08 14.15
C ALA A 42 11.91 -14.83 15.22
N ASP A 43 12.14 -13.88 16.12
CA ASP A 43 11.15 -13.49 17.15
C ASP A 43 9.87 -12.94 16.51
N GLY A 44 9.97 -12.18 15.42
CA GLY A 44 8.81 -11.72 14.66
C GLY A 44 7.99 -12.87 14.06
N ILE A 45 8.64 -13.90 13.52
CA ILE A 45 7.96 -15.11 13.02
C ILE A 45 7.29 -15.88 14.15
N TYR A 46 7.97 -16.04 15.30
CA TYR A 46 7.36 -16.71 16.47
C TYR A 46 6.13 -15.95 16.98
N LEU A 47 6.21 -14.62 17.05
CA LEU A 47 5.07 -13.78 17.43
C LEU A 47 3.91 -13.92 16.45
N TYR A 48 4.20 -13.88 15.15
CA TYR A 48 3.21 -14.06 14.10
C TYR A 48 2.46 -15.39 14.23
N LEU A 49 3.21 -16.48 14.38
CA LEU A 49 2.65 -17.82 14.53
C LEU A 49 1.93 -18.01 15.86
N SER A 50 2.43 -17.39 16.93
CA SER A 50 1.77 -17.38 18.24
C SER A 50 0.38 -16.75 18.17
N ILE A 51 0.23 -15.64 17.44
CA ILE A 51 -1.06 -15.00 17.22
C ILE A 51 -1.96 -15.85 16.31
N ALA A 52 -1.42 -16.37 15.21
CA ALA A 52 -2.19 -17.12 14.22
C ALA A 52 -2.68 -18.48 14.74
N LEU A 53 -1.85 -19.20 15.50
CA LEU A 53 -2.13 -20.56 15.98
C LEU A 53 -2.55 -20.60 17.45
N HIS A 54 -2.57 -19.45 18.14
CA HIS A 54 -2.83 -19.34 19.58
C HIS A 54 -1.89 -20.21 20.45
N LEU A 55 -0.65 -20.44 19.98
CA LEU A 55 0.39 -21.18 20.69
C LEU A 55 1.30 -20.25 21.48
N GLN A 56 1.92 -20.76 22.55
CA GLN A 56 2.91 -19.98 23.28
C GLN A 56 4.22 -19.91 22.48
N ILE A 57 4.91 -18.76 22.55
CA ILE A 57 6.19 -18.56 21.86
C ILE A 57 7.24 -19.59 22.29
N ASP A 58 7.26 -19.97 23.57
CA ASP A 58 8.22 -20.94 24.09
C ASP A 58 8.01 -22.34 23.49
N GLU A 59 6.76 -22.73 23.21
CA GLU A 59 6.44 -23.99 22.52
C GLU A 59 6.95 -23.96 21.08
N LEU A 60 6.78 -22.83 20.38
CA LEU A 60 7.27 -22.65 19.01
C LEU A 60 8.81 -22.69 18.92
N LYS A 61 9.51 -22.19 19.96
CA LYS A 61 10.98 -22.20 20.02
C LYS A 61 11.58 -23.59 20.18
N LEU A 62 10.80 -24.57 20.67
CA LEU A 62 11.22 -25.96 20.77
C LEU A 62 11.13 -26.72 19.43
N LEU A 63 10.41 -26.18 18.45
CA LEU A 63 10.22 -26.82 17.16
C LEU A 63 11.42 -26.62 16.23
N PRO A 64 11.66 -27.56 15.29
CA PRO A 64 12.68 -27.36 14.26
C PRO A 64 12.37 -26.11 13.42
N TRP A 65 13.37 -25.25 13.22
CA TRP A 65 13.22 -23.99 12.48
C TRP A 65 12.58 -24.16 11.09
N LYS A 66 12.87 -25.27 10.41
CA LYS A 66 12.27 -25.59 9.10
C LYS A 66 10.75 -25.68 9.18
N GLU A 67 10.21 -26.29 10.23
CA GLU A 67 8.77 -26.46 10.42
C GLU A 67 8.10 -25.11 10.72
N VAL A 68 8.72 -24.30 11.59
CA VAL A 68 8.30 -22.92 11.90
C VAL A 68 8.25 -22.06 10.63
N ALA A 69 9.31 -22.09 9.82
CA ALA A 69 9.36 -21.33 8.58
C ALA A 69 8.32 -21.81 7.56
N SER A 70 8.11 -23.12 7.42
CA SER A 70 7.07 -23.68 6.55
C SER A 70 5.66 -23.24 6.99
N ALA A 71 5.35 -23.33 8.28
CA ALA A 71 4.07 -22.88 8.83
C ALA A 71 3.82 -21.39 8.56
N TYR A 72 4.84 -20.56 8.74
CA TYR A 72 4.75 -19.12 8.45
C TYR A 72 4.42 -18.87 6.97
N VAL A 73 5.11 -19.56 6.04
CA VAL A 73 4.88 -19.40 4.61
C VAL A 73 3.47 -19.84 4.22
N GLU A 74 3.00 -20.97 4.72
CA GLU A 74 1.66 -21.51 4.42
C GLU A 74 0.55 -20.60 4.95
N ILE A 75 0.62 -20.20 6.22
CA ILE A 75 -0.36 -19.32 6.84
C ILE A 75 -0.38 -17.96 6.14
N ASN A 76 0.80 -17.38 5.88
CA ASN A 76 0.89 -16.13 5.16
C ASN A 76 0.33 -16.22 3.72
N TYR A 77 0.50 -17.37 3.06
CA TYR A 77 -0.03 -17.62 1.72
C TYR A 77 -1.56 -17.70 1.73
N ILE A 78 -2.15 -18.48 2.63
CA ILE A 78 -3.61 -18.62 2.78
C ILE A 78 -4.28 -17.27 3.07
N ASN A 79 -3.61 -16.42 3.85
CA ASN A 79 -4.17 -15.15 4.31
C ASN A 79 -3.88 -13.96 3.39
N ARG A 80 -3.20 -14.18 2.27
CA ARG A 80 -2.90 -13.12 1.33
C ARG A 80 -4.19 -12.64 0.63
N PRO A 81 -4.39 -11.31 0.47
CA PRO A 81 -5.41 -10.78 -0.42
C PRO A 81 -5.39 -11.39 -1.81
N THR A 82 -6.56 -11.88 -2.26
CA THR A 82 -6.70 -12.45 -3.60
C THR A 82 -6.71 -11.36 -4.65
N ILE A 83 -7.27 -10.21 -4.29
CA ILE A 83 -7.34 -9.02 -5.13
C ILE A 83 -6.14 -8.12 -4.81
N SER A 84 -5.53 -7.56 -5.85
CA SER A 84 -4.46 -6.58 -5.71
C SER A 84 -5.05 -5.20 -5.43
N PHE A 85 -5.13 -4.83 -4.15
CA PHE A 85 -5.62 -3.52 -3.74
C PHE A 85 -4.49 -2.46 -3.75
N PRO A 86 -4.63 -1.35 -4.51
CA PRO A 86 -3.65 -0.26 -4.53
C PRO A 86 -3.32 0.35 -3.16
N ILE A 87 -4.28 0.34 -2.22
CA ILE A 87 -4.07 0.85 -0.86
C ILE A 87 -2.98 0.06 -0.11
N LEU A 88 -2.73 -1.20 -0.48
CA LEU A 88 -1.72 -2.06 0.16
C LEU A 88 -0.35 -1.99 -0.52
N THR A 89 -0.28 -1.54 -1.77
CA THR A 89 0.99 -1.53 -2.55
C THR A 89 1.83 -0.30 -2.31
N THR A 90 1.23 0.75 -1.78
CA THR A 90 1.87 2.06 -1.73
C THR A 90 2.85 2.13 -0.56
N LYS A 91 4.13 2.31 -0.89
CA LYS A 91 5.17 2.51 0.10
C LYS A 91 4.93 3.87 0.78
N GLN A 92 4.51 3.84 2.04
CA GLN A 92 4.63 5.02 2.90
C GLN A 92 6.11 5.17 3.25
N ASP A 93 6.87 5.69 2.30
CA ASP A 93 8.25 6.08 2.52
C ASP A 93 8.22 7.28 3.48
N HIS A 94 8.51 7.02 4.77
CA HIS A 94 8.70 8.01 5.84
C HIS A 94 7.44 8.63 6.49
N ALA A 95 6.46 7.83 6.90
CA ALA A 95 5.51 8.30 7.91
C ALA A 95 6.25 8.49 9.26
N GLU A 96 6.34 9.72 9.76
CA GLU A 96 6.84 9.98 11.11
C GLU A 96 5.97 9.25 12.14
N LYS A 97 6.59 8.46 13.03
CA LYS A 97 5.85 7.79 14.09
C LYS A 97 5.36 8.84 15.09
N TYR A 98 4.06 9.10 15.10
CA TYR A 98 3.45 10.02 16.05
C TYR A 98 3.55 9.48 17.48
N SER A 99 3.65 10.38 18.46
CA SER A 99 3.75 10.02 19.88
C SER A 99 2.53 9.29 20.44
N TRP A 100 1.38 9.40 19.75
CA TRP A 100 0.12 8.74 20.10
C TRP A 100 -0.13 7.45 19.31
N ASP A 101 0.87 6.94 18.58
CA ASP A 101 0.74 5.68 17.85
C ASP A 101 0.93 4.48 18.79
N TYR A 102 -0.12 3.66 18.92
CA TYR A 102 -0.17 2.49 19.81
C TYR A 102 -0.56 1.21 19.03
N GLU A 103 -0.30 0.04 19.61
CA GLU A 103 -0.58 -1.26 18.99
C GLU A 103 -2.08 -1.47 18.69
N GLY A 104 -2.40 -1.96 17.48
CA GLY A 104 -3.78 -2.14 17.05
C GLY A 104 -4.51 -0.83 16.70
N ARG A 105 -3.84 0.31 16.64
CA ARG A 105 -4.47 1.58 16.27
C ARG A 105 -5.04 1.55 14.85
N THR A 106 -4.38 0.88 13.91
CA THR A 106 -4.86 0.73 12.54
C THR A 106 -6.22 0.03 12.50
N TRP A 107 -6.44 -0.97 13.38
CA TRP A 107 -7.75 -1.62 13.51
C TRP A 107 -8.85 -0.64 13.89
N TYR A 108 -8.64 0.16 14.95
CA TYR A 108 -9.65 1.11 15.40
C TYR A 108 -9.90 2.22 14.40
N GLU A 109 -8.87 2.65 13.67
CA GLU A 109 -9.01 3.61 12.58
C GLU A 109 -9.95 3.07 11.49
N TRP A 110 -9.69 1.85 11.01
CA TRP A 110 -10.50 1.23 9.96
C TRP A 110 -11.92 0.92 10.44
N ALA A 111 -12.06 0.37 11.65
CA ALA A 111 -13.37 0.10 12.25
C ALA A 111 -14.20 1.38 12.43
N ASN A 112 -13.57 2.51 12.80
CA ASN A 112 -14.25 3.79 12.88
C ASN A 112 -14.70 4.30 11.50
N ILE A 113 -13.94 4.05 10.44
CA ILE A 113 -14.37 4.37 9.07
C ILE A 113 -15.64 3.56 8.70
N PHE A 114 -15.65 2.25 8.96
CA PHE A 114 -16.84 1.41 8.73
C PHE A 114 -18.04 1.89 9.56
N SER A 115 -17.83 2.17 10.84
CA SER A 115 -18.89 2.62 11.73
C SER A 115 -19.47 3.97 11.29
N LYS A 116 -18.61 4.92 10.88
CA LYS A 116 -19.05 6.24 10.39
C LYS A 116 -19.87 6.14 9.11
N LYS A 117 -19.52 5.23 8.19
CA LYS A 117 -20.14 5.13 6.87
C LYS A 117 -21.38 4.23 6.85
N TYR A 118 -21.36 3.10 7.54
CA TYR A 118 -22.44 2.11 7.51
C TYR A 118 -23.16 1.91 8.85
N GLY A 119 -22.67 2.49 9.95
CA GLY A 119 -23.24 2.27 11.28
C GLY A 119 -22.97 0.86 11.83
N TRP A 120 -21.98 0.15 11.29
CA TRP A 120 -21.64 -1.20 11.72
C TRP A 120 -21.00 -1.23 13.11
N SER A 121 -21.22 -2.34 13.82
CA SER A 121 -20.56 -2.62 15.10
C SER A 121 -19.14 -3.11 14.88
N LEU A 122 -18.30 -3.02 15.92
CA LEU A 122 -16.91 -3.47 15.87
C LEU A 122 -16.82 -4.98 15.59
N GLU A 123 -17.74 -5.76 16.16
CA GLU A 123 -17.81 -7.21 16.01
C GLU A 123 -18.16 -7.57 14.56
N TYR A 124 -19.14 -6.89 13.97
CA TYR A 124 -19.51 -7.13 12.58
C TYR A 124 -18.36 -6.82 11.63
N SER A 125 -17.71 -5.67 11.79
CA SER A 125 -16.54 -5.30 10.98
C SER A 125 -15.37 -6.27 11.16
N ALA A 126 -15.21 -6.87 12.34
CA ALA A 126 -14.11 -7.80 12.61
C ALA A 126 -14.26 -9.11 11.83
N GLU A 127 -15.49 -9.56 11.64
CA GLU A 127 -15.86 -10.84 11.02
C GLU A 127 -15.92 -10.81 9.48
N LEU A 128 -15.69 -9.65 8.87
CA LEU A 128 -15.66 -9.49 7.42
C LEU A 128 -14.56 -10.35 6.79
N ASP A 129 -14.82 -10.82 5.56
CA ASP A 129 -13.73 -11.33 4.71
C ASP A 129 -12.73 -10.20 4.43
N VAL A 130 -11.46 -10.55 4.38
CA VAL A 130 -10.37 -9.59 4.21
C VAL A 130 -10.46 -8.86 2.86
N ASP A 131 -10.81 -9.53 1.77
CA ASP A 131 -10.90 -8.87 0.46
C ASP A 131 -12.11 -7.94 0.41
N ASP A 132 -13.25 -8.37 0.95
CA ASP A 132 -14.45 -7.54 1.05
C ASP A 132 -14.20 -6.30 1.91
N ALA A 133 -13.57 -6.47 3.07
CA ALA A 133 -13.27 -5.36 3.97
C ALA A 133 -12.31 -4.34 3.33
N ILE A 134 -11.21 -4.80 2.71
CA ILE A 134 -10.26 -3.89 2.07
C ILE A 134 -10.89 -3.21 0.85
N GLY A 135 -11.70 -3.94 0.07
CA GLY A 135 -12.44 -3.39 -1.06
C GLY A 135 -13.41 -2.28 -0.64
N LEU A 136 -14.24 -2.53 0.36
CA LEU A 136 -15.15 -1.53 0.92
C LEU A 136 -14.39 -0.34 1.50
N LEU A 137 -13.28 -0.57 2.20
CA LEU A 137 -12.45 0.51 2.73
C LEU A 137 -11.94 1.41 1.61
N GLN A 138 -11.42 0.82 0.54
CA GLN A 138 -10.91 1.58 -0.60
C GLN A 138 -12.04 2.34 -1.31
N GLU A 139 -13.21 1.74 -1.52
CA GLU A 139 -14.39 2.41 -2.09
C GLU A 139 -14.78 3.63 -1.26
N MET A 140 -14.93 3.48 0.05
CA MET A 140 -15.27 4.58 0.96
C MET A 140 -14.24 5.72 0.92
N MET A 141 -12.95 5.39 0.79
CA MET A 141 -11.87 6.38 0.67
C MET A 141 -11.88 7.10 -0.68
N VAL A 142 -12.21 6.40 -1.77
CA VAL A 142 -12.39 7.02 -3.10
C VAL A 142 -13.55 8.02 -3.05
N ASP A 143 -14.69 7.64 -2.49
CA ASP A 143 -15.86 8.51 -2.41
C ASP A 143 -15.60 9.77 -1.57
N ASP A 144 -14.92 9.61 -0.44
CA ASP A 144 -14.53 10.74 0.42
C ASP A 144 -13.57 11.68 -0.31
N GLN A 145 -12.59 11.13 -1.04
CA GLN A 145 -11.66 11.92 -1.86
C GLN A 145 -12.38 12.65 -2.99
N LEU A 146 -13.29 12.00 -3.71
CA LEU A 146 -14.04 12.62 -4.81
C LEU A 146 -14.96 13.74 -4.30
N SER A 147 -15.58 13.54 -3.12
CA SER A 147 -16.39 14.57 -2.48
C SER A 147 -15.55 15.79 -2.10
N LYS A 148 -14.36 15.58 -1.51
CA LYS A 148 -13.41 16.66 -1.20
C LYS A 148 -12.89 17.37 -2.44
N GLU A 149 -12.59 16.63 -3.51
CA GLU A 149 -12.18 17.22 -4.78
C GLU A 149 -13.27 18.10 -5.38
N TRP A 150 -14.52 17.65 -5.30
CA TRP A 150 -15.67 18.43 -5.72
C TRP A 150 -15.81 19.71 -4.91
N GLU A 151 -15.82 19.62 -3.58
CA GLU A 151 -15.89 20.79 -2.70
C GLU A 151 -14.72 21.74 -2.93
N TRP A 152 -13.50 21.21 -3.02
CA TRP A 152 -12.29 21.97 -3.32
C TRP A 152 -12.42 22.75 -4.62
N SER A 153 -12.95 22.12 -5.67
CA SER A 153 -13.14 22.75 -6.98
C SER A 153 -14.13 23.92 -6.99
N LEU A 154 -14.93 24.08 -5.93
CA LEU A 154 -15.84 25.21 -5.78
C LEU A 154 -15.21 26.36 -4.97
N THR A 155 -14.06 26.14 -4.34
CA THR A 155 -13.39 27.16 -3.52
C THR A 155 -12.53 28.09 -4.38
N GLU A 156 -12.47 29.36 -4.01
CA GLU A 156 -11.59 30.35 -4.66
C GLU A 156 -10.10 29.99 -4.49
N ILE A 157 -9.76 29.30 -3.40
CA ILE A 157 -8.40 28.83 -3.09
C ILE A 157 -7.89 27.85 -4.16
N ALA A 158 -8.80 27.09 -4.78
CA ALA A 158 -8.44 26.16 -5.87
C ALA A 158 -8.07 26.88 -7.18
N TYR A 159 -8.31 28.18 -7.29
CA TYR A 159 -8.01 28.99 -8.48
C TYR A 159 -7.05 30.15 -8.18
N PRO A 160 -5.82 29.87 -7.74
CA PRO A 160 -4.83 30.92 -7.50
C PRO A 160 -4.55 31.72 -8.78
N TYR A 161 -4.42 33.03 -8.63
CA TYR A 161 -4.08 33.93 -9.73
C TYR A 161 -2.61 33.75 -10.14
N ASN A 162 -2.37 33.44 -11.41
CA ASN A 162 -1.02 33.33 -11.96
C ASN A 162 -0.59 34.66 -12.60
N ASP A 163 0.36 35.35 -11.97
CA ASP A 163 0.84 36.66 -12.44
C ASP A 163 1.46 36.64 -13.83
N LYS A 164 1.95 35.49 -14.30
CA LYS A 164 2.58 35.36 -15.63
C LYS A 164 1.53 35.24 -16.72
N THR A 165 0.50 34.42 -16.50
CA THR A 165 -0.56 34.17 -17.49
C THR A 165 -1.74 35.14 -17.34
N LYS A 166 -1.77 35.93 -16.26
CA LYS A 166 -2.84 36.88 -15.89
C LYS A 166 -4.22 36.21 -15.82
N LYS A 167 -4.23 34.91 -15.51
CA LYS A 167 -5.43 34.08 -15.42
C LYS A 167 -5.36 33.28 -14.13
N SER A 168 -6.53 32.98 -13.58
CA SER A 168 -6.63 32.00 -12.50
C SER A 168 -6.59 30.59 -13.09
N GLU A 169 -5.70 29.76 -12.57
CA GLU A 169 -5.49 28.39 -13.04
C GLU A 169 -5.95 27.41 -11.95
N PHE A 170 -6.70 26.38 -12.33
CA PHE A 170 -7.18 25.38 -11.39
C PHE A 170 -6.01 24.55 -10.86
N LYS A 171 -5.84 24.52 -9.53
CA LYS A 171 -4.91 23.65 -8.83
C LYS A 171 -5.69 22.52 -8.15
N PRO A 172 -5.64 21.28 -8.66
CA PRO A 172 -6.37 20.17 -8.07
C PRO A 172 -5.84 19.86 -6.66
N LEU A 173 -6.73 19.34 -5.82
CA LEU A 173 -6.36 18.80 -4.51
C LEU A 173 -5.38 17.64 -4.71
N GLN A 174 -4.38 17.54 -3.84
CA GLN A 174 -3.44 16.43 -3.89
C GLN A 174 -4.17 15.12 -3.57
N ARG A 175 -3.98 14.12 -4.43
CA ARG A 175 -4.53 12.78 -4.22
C ARG A 175 -3.63 11.97 -3.27
N PRO A 176 -4.19 11.01 -2.53
CA PRO A 176 -3.39 10.02 -1.84
C PRO A 176 -2.46 9.29 -2.81
N SER A 177 -1.27 8.91 -2.36
CA SER A 177 -0.23 8.27 -3.18
C SER A 177 -0.71 7.01 -3.91
N TRP A 178 -1.63 6.24 -3.32
CA TRP A 178 -2.21 5.04 -3.95
C TRP A 178 -3.23 5.34 -5.07
N MET A 179 -3.73 6.58 -5.16
CA MET A 179 -4.61 7.07 -6.23
C MET A 179 -3.86 7.90 -7.30
N GLU A 180 -2.58 8.18 -7.07
CA GLU A 180 -1.76 8.92 -8.03
C GLU A 180 -1.61 8.07 -9.30
N LYS A 181 -1.82 8.70 -10.45
CA LYS A 181 -1.51 8.05 -11.72
C LYS A 181 0.02 7.99 -11.84
N GLU A 182 0.56 6.81 -12.07
CA GLU A 182 1.94 6.68 -12.53
C GLU A 182 2.02 7.34 -13.91
N ILE A 183 2.40 8.63 -13.94
CA ILE A 183 2.72 9.31 -15.18
C ILE A 183 4.13 8.85 -15.54
N GLU A 184 4.24 7.88 -16.45
CA GLU A 184 5.55 7.58 -17.04
C GLU A 184 6.13 8.88 -17.58
N PRO A 185 7.34 9.29 -17.14
CA PRO A 185 7.94 10.50 -17.66
C PRO A 185 8.04 10.35 -19.18
N PRO A 186 7.70 11.40 -19.96
CA PRO A 186 7.73 11.30 -21.41
C PRO A 186 9.12 10.82 -21.83
N LYS A 187 9.15 9.68 -22.53
CA LYS A 187 10.41 9.07 -22.96
C LYS A 187 11.15 10.08 -23.83
N ILE A 188 12.19 10.71 -23.26
CA ILE A 188 13.03 11.66 -23.98
C ILE A 188 13.81 10.87 -25.04
N MET A 189 13.24 10.74 -26.23
CA MET A 189 13.92 10.12 -27.36
C MET A 189 14.88 11.15 -27.96
N LYS A 190 16.18 10.86 -27.94
CA LYS A 190 17.17 11.64 -28.69
C LYS A 190 16.88 11.45 -30.18
N ILE A 191 16.46 12.50 -30.87
CA ILE A 191 16.28 12.46 -32.33
C ILE A 191 17.67 12.34 -32.96
N PRO A 192 17.94 11.30 -33.77
CA PRO A 192 19.19 11.18 -34.50
C PRO A 192 19.43 12.39 -35.41
N LYS A 193 20.69 12.88 -35.46
CA LYS A 193 21.08 14.08 -36.21
C LYS A 193 20.69 14.04 -37.70
N HIS A 194 20.60 12.86 -38.30
CA HIS A 194 20.23 12.67 -39.72
C HIS A 194 18.74 12.85 -40.01
N LEU A 195 17.88 12.85 -38.98
CA LEU A 195 16.45 13.15 -39.10
C LEU A 195 16.14 14.63 -38.90
N LEU A 196 17.14 15.45 -38.53
CA LEU A 196 16.97 16.89 -38.44
C LEU A 196 16.99 17.48 -39.85
N PRO A 197 16.01 18.32 -40.23
CA PRO A 197 16.05 19.03 -41.49
C PRO A 197 17.26 19.98 -41.46
N VAL A 198 18.28 19.66 -42.25
CA VAL A 198 19.37 20.58 -42.57
C VAL A 198 18.82 21.57 -43.60
N GLY A 199 18.40 22.74 -43.12
CA GLY A 199 18.04 23.84 -44.01
C GLY A 199 19.25 24.18 -44.90
N ILE A 200 19.04 24.17 -46.22
CA ILE A 200 20.03 24.67 -47.17
C ILE A 200 20.09 26.18 -46.97
N ILE A 201 21.21 26.67 -46.42
CA ILE A 201 21.47 28.10 -46.32
C ILE A 201 21.79 28.59 -47.74
N HIS A 202 20.81 29.16 -48.44
CA HIS A 202 21.06 29.92 -49.65
C HIS A 202 21.82 31.19 -49.26
N ARG A 203 23.16 31.17 -49.37
CA ARG A 203 23.94 32.41 -49.38
C ARG A 203 23.61 33.11 -50.69
N ALA A 204 22.98 34.28 -50.62
CA ALA A 204 22.88 35.17 -51.76
C ALA A 204 24.32 35.50 -52.22
N THR A 205 24.75 34.89 -53.32
CA THR A 205 25.96 35.32 -54.01
C THR A 205 25.66 36.70 -54.58
N ASN A 206 26.22 37.74 -53.97
CA ASN A 206 26.30 39.05 -54.59
C ASN A 206 27.10 38.88 -55.88
N ALA A 207 26.40 38.74 -57.01
CA ALA A 207 27.00 38.85 -58.32
C ALA A 207 27.46 40.31 -58.46
N GLU A 208 28.76 40.54 -58.36
CA GLU A 208 29.35 41.81 -58.75
C GLU A 208 29.19 41.96 -60.27
N PRO A 209 28.61 43.07 -60.76
CA PRO A 209 28.52 43.33 -62.19
C PRO A 209 29.89 43.76 -62.72
N ASN A 210 30.42 43.02 -63.70
CA ASN A 210 31.42 43.50 -64.66
C ASN A 210 30.92 43.20 -66.07
#